data_AF-A0A8I3W3Q5-F1
#
_entry.id   AF-A0A8I3W3Q5-F1
#
_cell.length_a   1.000
_cell.length_b   1.000
_cell.length_c   1.000
_cell.angle_alpha   90.00
_cell.angle_beta   90.00
_cell.angle_gamma   90.00
#
_symmetry.space_group_name_H-M   'P 1'
#
loop_
_entity.id
_entity.type
_entity.pdbx_description
1 polymer ?
#
loop_
_entity_poly.entity_id
_entity_poly.type
_entity_poly.pdbx_seq_one_letter_code
_entity_poly.pdbx_strand_id
1 'polypeptide(L)'
;MAFSDLTSRTVRLYDNWIKDADPRVEDWLLMSSPLPQTILLGLYVYFVTSLGPKLMENRKPFELKKVMITYNFFIVLFSVYMCYEASVFSIPNGRILPESFYVSLCFLLKGNLCNFRNLETDLIRAGICQNSVRYRPNNKLI
;
A
#
# COMPACT_ATOMS: atom_id res chain seq x y z
N MET A 1 -22.14 16.30 29.40
CA MET A 1 -21.59 15.31 30.34
C MET A 1 -21.19 14.01 29.63
N ALA A 2 -22.03 13.40 28.79
CA ALA A 2 -21.64 12.17 28.07
C ALA A 2 -20.39 12.31 27.16
N PHE A 3 -20.21 13.45 26.49
CA PHE A 3 -19.06 13.69 25.62
C PHE A 3 -17.74 13.81 26.41
N SER A 4 -17.72 14.50 27.56
CA SER A 4 -16.53 14.62 28.41
C SER A 4 -16.10 13.28 29.02
N ASP A 5 -17.07 12.41 29.33
CA ASP A 5 -16.78 11.05 29.82
C ASP A 5 -16.20 10.16 28.72
N LEU A 6 -16.65 10.31 27.46
CA LEU A 6 -16.09 9.58 26.34
C LEU A 6 -14.66 10.02 26.04
N THR A 7 -14.41 11.33 26.03
CA THR A 7 -13.07 11.89 25.80
C THR A 7 -12.08 11.40 26.85
N SER A 8 -12.45 11.45 28.14
CA SER A 8 -11.57 10.99 29.22
C SER A 8 -11.31 9.48 29.17
N ARG A 9 -12.29 8.66 28.79
CA ARG A 9 -12.09 7.21 28.54
C ARG A 9 -11.14 6.96 27.37
N THR A 10 -11.30 7.71 26.28
CA THR A 10 -10.50 7.56 25.06
C THR A 10 -9.04 7.96 25.29
N VAL A 11 -8.81 9.07 25.98
CA VAL A 11 -7.45 9.52 26.35
C VAL A 11 -6.76 8.47 27.22
N ARG A 12 -7.44 7.95 28.25
CA ARG A 12 -6.85 6.89 29.09
C ARG A 12 -6.51 5.61 28.33
N LEU A 13 -7.31 5.23 27.34
CA LEU A 13 -7.02 4.07 26.50
C LEU A 13 -5.81 4.32 25.60
N TYR A 14 -5.71 5.51 25.01
CA TYR A 14 -4.57 5.93 24.22
C TYR A 14 -3.28 5.95 25.06
N ASP A 15 -3.32 6.58 26.24
CA ASP A 15 -2.17 6.66 27.15
C ASP A 15 -1.71 5.29 27.64
N ASN A 16 -2.62 4.33 27.76
CA ASN A 16 -2.25 2.96 28.12
C ASN A 16 -1.63 2.20 26.95
N TRP A 17 -2.06 2.46 25.72
CA TRP A 17 -1.54 1.80 24.52
C TRP A 17 -0.15 2.34 24.12
N ILE A 18 0.07 3.65 24.24
CA ILE A 18 1.33 4.29 23.83
C ILE A 18 2.50 3.97 24.76
N LYS A 19 2.24 3.49 26.00
CA LYS A 19 3.29 3.09 26.96
C LYS A 19 4.16 1.94 26.46
N ASP A 20 3.62 1.07 25.61
CA ASP A 20 4.33 -0.08 25.05
C ASP A 20 5.02 0.24 23.71
N ALA A 21 5.02 1.52 23.28
CA ALA A 21 5.66 1.93 22.04
C ALA A 21 7.20 1.91 22.16
N ASP A 22 7.88 1.64 21.03
CA ASP A 22 9.35 1.65 20.97
C ASP A 22 9.86 3.12 20.98
N PRO A 23 10.64 3.55 21.99
CA PRO A 23 11.12 4.92 22.10
C PRO A 23 12.13 5.28 21.00
N ARG A 24 12.73 4.31 20.32
CA ARG A 24 13.76 4.57 19.29
C ARG A 24 13.21 5.21 18.02
N VAL A 25 11.89 5.10 17.80
CA VAL A 25 11.22 5.59 16.59
C VAL A 25 10.35 6.83 16.86
N GLU A 26 10.34 7.34 18.09
CA GLU A 26 9.45 8.45 18.51
C GLU A 26 9.67 9.73 17.69
N ASP A 27 10.94 10.05 17.39
CA ASP A 27 11.32 11.24 16.63
C ASP A 27 11.16 11.09 15.11
N TRP A 28 10.69 9.93 14.63
CA TRP A 28 10.51 9.70 13.20
C TRP A 28 9.28 10.45 12.66
N LEU A 29 9.38 10.88 11.42
CA LEU A 29 8.27 11.55 10.73
C LEU A 29 7.03 10.67 10.74
N LEU A 30 5.90 11.25 11.16
CA LEU A 30 4.58 10.61 11.30
C LEU A 30 4.45 9.55 12.42
N MET A 31 5.46 9.37 13.29
CA MET A 31 5.41 8.37 14.37
C MET A 31 4.89 8.90 15.70
N SER A 32 4.83 10.22 15.90
CA SER A 32 4.41 10.83 17.18
C SER A 32 2.95 10.52 17.57
N SER A 33 2.07 10.33 16.57
CA SER A 33 0.67 9.99 16.78
C SER A 33 0.08 9.36 15.52
N PRO A 34 -0.93 8.48 15.62
CA PRO A 34 -1.65 7.99 14.45
C PRO A 34 -2.58 9.05 13.80
N LEU A 35 -2.75 10.23 14.40
CA LEU A 35 -3.62 11.27 13.84
C LEU A 35 -3.07 11.91 12.55
N PRO A 36 -1.80 12.35 12.47
CA PRO A 36 -1.20 12.85 11.22
C PRO A 36 -1.41 11.92 10.01
N GLN A 37 -1.18 10.62 10.16
CA GLN A 37 -1.35 9.66 9.07
C GLN A 37 -2.81 9.50 8.62
N THR A 38 -3.76 9.49 9.56
CA THR A 38 -5.19 9.32 9.23
C THR A 38 -5.74 10.55 8.51
N ILE A 39 -5.29 11.74 8.87
CA ILE A 39 -5.63 12.98 8.16
C ILE A 39 -5.10 12.93 6.73
N LEU A 40 -3.83 12.57 6.53
CA LEU A 40 -3.23 12.46 5.19
C LEU A 40 -3.96 11.43 4.32
N LEU A 41 -4.30 10.27 4.86
CA LEU A 41 -5.07 9.24 4.14
C LEU A 41 -6.49 9.72 3.83
N GLY A 42 -7.17 10.38 4.76
CA GLY A 42 -8.49 10.95 4.54
C GLY A 42 -8.49 11.99 3.42
N LEU A 43 -7.49 12.88 3.42
CA LEU A 43 -7.29 13.85 2.35
C LEU A 43 -6.99 13.19 1.01
N TYR A 44 -6.15 12.15 0.99
CA TYR A 44 -5.86 11.37 -0.22
C TYR A 44 -7.12 10.73 -0.81
N VAL A 45 -7.92 10.04 0.02
CA VAL A 45 -9.17 9.39 -0.43
C VAL A 45 -10.17 10.42 -0.94
N TYR A 46 -10.32 11.54 -0.23
CA TYR A 46 -11.18 12.64 -0.67
C TYR A 46 -10.73 13.21 -2.02
N PHE A 47 -9.43 13.43 -2.18
CA PHE A 47 -8.84 13.96 -3.40
C PHE A 47 -9.06 13.02 -4.57
N VAL A 48 -8.76 11.72 -4.43
CA VAL A 48 -8.86 10.75 -5.53
C VAL A 48 -10.31 10.44 -5.89
N THR A 49 -11.21 10.35 -4.91
CA THR A 49 -12.58 9.89 -5.16
C THR A 49 -13.52 11.00 -5.63
N SER A 50 -13.38 12.20 -5.07
CA SER A 50 -14.32 13.30 -5.35
C SER A 50 -13.68 14.43 -6.15
N LEU A 51 -12.52 14.94 -5.71
CA LEU A 51 -11.95 16.15 -6.30
C LEU A 51 -11.31 15.87 -7.68
N GLY A 52 -10.61 14.74 -7.81
CA GLY A 52 -9.93 14.31 -9.02
C GLY A 52 -10.90 14.17 -10.21
N PRO A 53 -11.95 13.34 -10.12
CA PRO A 53 -12.89 13.15 -11.22
C PRO A 53 -13.60 14.44 -11.64
N LYS A 54 -14.01 15.27 -10.68
CA LYS A 54 -14.64 16.58 -10.94
C LYS A 54 -13.72 17.54 -11.70
N LEU A 55 -12.43 17.53 -11.39
CA LEU A 55 -11.46 18.39 -12.08
C LEU A 55 -11.14 17.87 -13.50
N MET A 56 -11.24 16.55 -13.72
CA MET A 56 -10.92 15.89 -14.99
C MET A 56 -12.11 15.83 -15.96
N GLU A 57 -13.34 16.11 -15.53
CA GLU A 57 -14.56 16.04 -16.35
C GLU A 57 -14.50 16.92 -17.61
N ASN A 58 -13.89 18.10 -17.51
CA ASN A 58 -13.83 19.08 -18.61
C ASN A 58 -12.43 19.19 -19.26
N ARG A 59 -11.53 18.23 -19.01
CA ARG A 59 -10.13 18.28 -19.47
C ARG A 59 -9.72 16.97 -20.15
N LYS A 60 -8.92 17.08 -21.21
CA LYS A 60 -8.33 15.91 -21.87
C LYS A 60 -7.35 15.18 -20.93
N PRO A 61 -7.20 13.85 -21.04
CA PRO A 61 -6.29 13.09 -20.20
C PRO A 61 -4.85 13.56 -20.39
N PHE A 62 -4.10 13.65 -19.30
CA PHE A 62 -2.69 14.05 -19.32
C PHE A 62 -1.80 12.92 -19.85
N GLU A 63 -0.92 13.23 -20.81
CA GLU A 63 0.09 12.28 -21.27
C GLU A 63 1.30 12.23 -20.32
N LEU A 64 1.15 11.48 -19.23
CA LEU A 64 2.15 11.35 -18.16
C LEU A 64 3.15 10.19 -18.40
N LYS A 65 3.35 9.76 -19.65
CA LYS A 65 4.14 8.56 -19.98
C LYS A 65 5.55 8.59 -19.41
N LYS A 66 6.26 9.71 -19.54
CA LYS A 66 7.63 9.88 -19.01
C LYS A 66 7.66 9.82 -17.47
N VAL A 67 6.68 10.44 -16.81
CA VAL A 67 6.56 10.44 -15.35
C VAL A 67 6.29 9.03 -14.84
N MET A 68 5.40 8.29 -15.50
CA MET A 68 5.07 6.91 -15.12
C MET A 68 6.26 5.95 -15.24
N ILE A 69 7.03 6.05 -16.34
CA ILE A 69 8.26 5.25 -16.52
C ILE A 69 9.27 5.56 -15.41
N THR A 70 9.48 6.85 -15.13
CA THR A 70 10.41 7.32 -14.10
C THR A 70 10.00 6.84 -12.71
N TYR A 71 8.71 6.95 -12.38
CA TYR A 71 8.14 6.49 -11.12
C TYR A 71 8.34 4.98 -10.91
N ASN A 72 8.03 4.17 -11.92
CA ASN A 72 8.20 2.72 -11.83
C ASN A 72 9.68 2.35 -11.64
N PHE A 73 10.60 3.05 -12.31
CA PHE A 73 12.03 2.84 -12.14
C PHE A 73 12.48 3.13 -10.69
N PHE A 74 12.04 4.25 -10.11
CA PHE A 74 12.37 4.58 -8.73
C PHE A 74 11.82 3.56 -7.72
N ILE A 75 10.61 3.04 -7.93
CA ILE A 75 10.04 2.01 -7.05
C ILE A 75 10.83 0.71 -7.11
N VAL A 76 11.26 0.28 -8.30
CA VAL A 76 12.08 -0.94 -8.42
C VAL A 76 13.41 -0.75 -7.69
N LEU A 77 14.09 0.39 -7.88
CA LEU A 77 15.34 0.69 -7.17
C LEU A 77 15.14 0.73 -5.65
N PHE A 78 14.09 1.38 -5.17
CA PHE A 78 13.78 1.46 -3.75
C PHE A 78 13.46 0.07 -3.17
N SER A 79 12.77 -0.78 -3.93
CA SER A 79 12.44 -2.14 -3.51
C SER A 79 13.69 -3.02 -3.39
N VAL A 80 14.63 -2.89 -4.34
CA VAL A 80 15.94 -3.57 -4.29
C VAL A 80 16.75 -3.08 -3.08
N TYR A 81 16.77 -1.77 -2.81
CA TYR A 81 17.46 -1.20 -1.65
C TYR A 81 16.89 -1.74 -0.32
N MET A 82 15.57 -1.72 -0.17
CA MET A 82 14.91 -2.26 1.03
C MET A 82 15.18 -3.77 1.20
N CYS A 83 15.21 -4.53 0.09
CA CYS A 83 15.57 -5.94 0.12
C CYS A 83 17.03 -6.15 0.56
N TYR A 84 17.97 -5.33 0.09
CA TYR A 84 19.36 -5.40 0.48
C TYR A 84 19.53 -5.17 1.99
N GLU A 85 19.01 -4.05 2.52
CA GLU A 85 19.07 -3.73 3.95
C GLU A 85 18.42 -4.83 4.82
N ALA A 86 17.24 -5.32 4.41
CA ALA A 86 16.56 -6.40 5.12
C ALA A 86 17.37 -7.70 5.11
N SER A 87 18.04 -8.02 4.01
CA SER A 87 18.89 -9.21 3.90
C SER A 87 20.13 -9.10 4.79
N VAL A 88 20.81 -7.95 4.77
CA VAL A 88 22.01 -7.68 5.60
C VAL A 88 21.67 -7.74 7.09
N PHE A 89 20.51 -7.21 7.50
CA PHE A 89 20.04 -7.29 8.88
C PHE A 89 19.68 -8.73 9.30
N SER A 90 19.18 -9.56 8.39
CA SER A 90 18.67 -10.91 8.69
C SER A 90 19.77 -11.99 8.74
N ILE A 91 20.79 -11.91 7.87
CA ILE A 91 21.87 -12.92 7.74
C ILE A 91 22.63 -13.20 9.05
N PRO A 92 23.07 -12.21 9.85
CA PRO A 92 23.84 -12.47 11.08
C PRO A 92 22.98 -12.97 12.25
N ASN A 93 21.64 -12.84 12.19
CA ASN A 93 20.73 -13.19 13.28
C ASN A 93 20.21 -14.64 13.22
N GLY A 94 20.69 -15.47 12.29
CA GLY A 94 20.32 -16.89 12.17
C GLY A 94 18.84 -17.16 11.86
N ARG A 95 18.06 -16.11 11.59
CA ARG A 95 16.65 -16.22 11.17
C ARG A 95 16.60 -16.39 9.66
N ILE A 96 16.79 -17.64 9.22
CA ILE A 96 16.36 -18.07 7.88
C ILE A 96 14.86 -18.23 7.94
N LEU A 97 14.06 -17.26 7.49
CA LEU A 97 12.67 -17.51 7.09
C LEU A 97 12.17 -16.34 6.22
N PRO A 98 11.21 -16.57 5.30
CA PRO A 98 11.06 -17.68 4.34
C PRO A 98 10.69 -17.10 2.94
N GLU A 99 10.28 -17.92 1.97
CA GLU A 99 9.46 -17.72 0.74
C GLU A 99 8.98 -16.29 0.28
N SER A 100 8.82 -15.29 1.14
CA SER A 100 8.40 -13.91 0.82
C SER A 100 9.39 -13.17 -0.11
N PHE A 101 10.67 -13.51 -0.05
CA PHE A 101 11.70 -12.92 -0.91
C PHE A 101 11.60 -13.42 -2.37
N TYR A 102 11.09 -14.64 -2.58
CA TYR A 102 10.84 -15.19 -3.92
C TYR A 102 9.73 -14.45 -4.67
N VAL A 103 8.79 -13.80 -3.97
CA VAL A 103 7.73 -12.99 -4.59
C VAL A 103 8.30 -11.72 -5.21
N SER A 104 9.27 -11.07 -4.55
CA SER A 104 9.93 -9.85 -5.04
C SER A 104 10.87 -10.15 -6.23
N LEU A 105 11.62 -11.26 -6.16
CA LEU A 105 12.50 -11.69 -7.25
C LEU A 105 11.73 -12.33 -8.43
N CYS A 106 10.62 -13.05 -8.20
CA CYS A 106 9.74 -13.53 -9.29
C CYS A 106 9.05 -12.36 -10.02
N PHE A 107 8.68 -11.28 -9.33
CA PHE A 107 8.13 -10.09 -9.99
C PHE A 107 9.18 -9.40 -10.87
N LEU A 108 10.44 -9.41 -10.44
CA LEU A 108 11.57 -8.83 -11.18
C LEU A 108 12.04 -9.70 -12.37
N LEU A 109 12.00 -11.04 -12.27
CA LEU A 109 12.44 -11.96 -13.34
C LEU A 109 11.33 -12.38 -14.32
N LYS A 110 10.03 -12.23 -14.00
CA LYS A 110 8.94 -12.37 -14.99
C LYS A 110 8.85 -11.18 -15.96
N GLY A 111 9.81 -10.26 -15.91
CA GLY A 111 9.86 -9.05 -16.73
C GLY A 111 10.20 -9.25 -18.21
N ASN A 112 10.40 -10.48 -18.72
CA ASN A 112 10.74 -10.65 -20.15
C ASN A 112 10.05 -11.77 -20.94
N LEU A 113 9.10 -12.56 -20.41
CA LEU A 113 8.43 -13.61 -21.22
C LEU A 113 7.02 -14.07 -20.78
N CYS A 114 6.33 -13.43 -19.81
CA CYS A 114 4.96 -13.82 -19.45
C CYS A 114 3.93 -12.75 -19.80
N ASN A 115 3.20 -13.02 -20.87
CA ASN A 115 2.04 -12.30 -21.37
C ASN A 115 0.96 -12.16 -20.27
N PHE A 116 0.77 -10.92 -19.79
CA PHE A 116 -0.09 -10.51 -18.65
C PHE A 116 -1.59 -10.83 -18.82
N ARG A 117 -2.02 -11.43 -19.93
CA ARG A 117 -3.43 -11.72 -20.23
C ARG A 117 -3.93 -13.07 -19.69
N ASN A 118 -3.05 -13.93 -19.16
CA ASN A 118 -3.40 -15.29 -18.72
C ASN A 118 -3.22 -15.56 -17.22
N LEU A 119 -2.75 -14.59 -16.43
CA LEU A 119 -2.47 -14.82 -15.00
C LEU A 119 -3.74 -14.80 -14.13
N GLU A 120 -4.76 -14.03 -14.50
CA GLU A 120 -6.06 -14.08 -13.80
C GLU A 120 -6.73 -15.47 -13.94
N THR A 121 -6.56 -16.14 -15.08
CA THR A 121 -7.12 -17.48 -15.31
C THR A 121 -6.40 -18.60 -14.55
N ASP A 122 -5.10 -18.47 -14.30
CA ASP A 122 -4.32 -19.50 -13.58
C ASP A 122 -4.52 -19.42 -12.06
N LEU A 123 -4.77 -18.23 -11.52
CA LEU A 123 -5.08 -18.02 -10.10
C LEU A 123 -6.50 -18.45 -9.72
N ILE A 124 -7.47 -18.37 -10.64
CA ILE A 124 -8.83 -18.90 -10.44
C ILE A 124 -8.82 -20.45 -10.38
N ARG A 125 -7.91 -21.10 -11.10
CA ARG A 125 -7.76 -22.57 -11.08
C ARG A 125 -7.06 -23.09 -9.82
N ALA A 126 -6.25 -22.26 -9.16
CA ALA A 126 -5.56 -22.59 -7.92
C ALA A 126 -6.43 -22.44 -6.65
N GLY A 127 -7.69 -22.01 -6.78
CA GLY A 127 -8.66 -22.03 -5.67
C GLY A 127 -8.44 -20.99 -4.57
N ILE A 128 -7.60 -19.97 -4.77
CA ILE A 128 -7.20 -19.00 -3.73
C ILE A 128 -8.14 -17.78 -3.66
N CYS A 129 -8.98 -17.53 -4.66
CA CYS A 129 -9.94 -16.42 -4.66
C CYS A 129 -11.39 -16.90 -4.58
N GLN A 130 -11.82 -17.36 -3.40
CA GLN A 130 -13.23 -17.28 -3.04
C GLN A 130 -13.49 -15.92 -2.38
N ASN A 131 -14.28 -15.08 -3.07
CA ASN A 131 -14.94 -13.87 -2.59
C ASN A 131 -14.00 -12.70 -2.26
N SER A 132 -14.11 -11.50 -2.82
CA SER A 132 -15.27 -10.80 -3.36
C SER A 132 -14.79 -9.55 -4.09
N VAL A 133 -15.28 -9.31 -5.30
CA VAL A 133 -15.69 -8.03 -5.91
C VAL A 133 -15.97 -8.36 -7.37
N ARG A 134 -17.25 -8.59 -7.67
CA ARG A 134 -17.76 -8.78 -9.01
C ARG A 134 -17.75 -7.40 -9.70
N TYR A 135 -16.68 -7.08 -10.43
CA TYR A 135 -16.71 -5.92 -11.33
C TYR A 135 -17.66 -6.26 -12.49
N ARG A 136 -18.78 -5.53 -12.60
CA ARG A 136 -19.69 -5.61 -13.75
C ARG A 136 -19.28 -4.50 -14.73
N PRO A 137 -18.49 -4.78 -15.77
CA PRO A 137 -18.29 -3.81 -16.82
C PRO A 137 -19.62 -3.63 -17.56
N ASN A 138 -20.14 -2.41 -17.53
CA ASN A 138 -21.15 -1.95 -18.47
C ASN A 138 -20.60 -2.10 -19.88
N ASN A 139 -21.23 -2.95 -20.69
CA ASN A 139 -21.21 -2.81 -22.14
C ASN A 139 -22.66 -2.96 -22.60
N LYS A 140 -23.27 -1.84 -23.01
CA LYS A 140 -24.38 -1.88 -23.97
C LYS A 140 -23.84 -2.51 -25.25
N LEU A 141 -24.53 -3.50 -25.79
CA LEU A 141 -24.61 -3.71 -27.24
C LEU A 141 -25.77 -4.68 -27.53
N ILE A 142 -26.78 -4.09 -28.18
CA ILE A 142 -28.04 -4.66 -28.72
C ILE A 142 -29.12 -4.95 -27.68
#